data_AF-A0A6F8XLJ4-F1
#
_entry.id   AF-A0A6F8XLJ4-F1
#
_cell.length_a   1.000
_cell.length_b   1.000
_cell.length_c   1.000
_cell.angle_alpha   90.00
_cell.angle_beta   90.00
_cell.angle_gamma   90.00
#
_symmetry.space_group_name_H-M   'P 1'
#
loop_
_entity.id
_entity.type
_entity.pdbx_description
1 polymer ?
#
loop_
_entity_poly.entity_id
_entity_poly.type
_entity_poly.pdbx_seq_one_letter_code
_entity_poly.pdbx_strand_id
1 'polypeptide(L)' 'MRISATVSGLLPGERCRLLVRTVTGERILAGGWVVSPAAPRDDAVTVQATALVAPEDIAAIQVENTEGVLLASVPA' A
#
# COMPACT_ATOMS: atom_id res chain seq x y z
N MET A 1 -3.77 12.61 -6.70
CA MET A 1 -2.88 12.85 -5.54
C MET A 1 -1.70 11.87 -5.57
N ARG A 2 -0.48 12.30 -5.22
CA ARG A 2 0.68 11.40 -5.04
C ARG A 2 0.71 10.91 -3.61
N ILE A 3 0.94 9.61 -3.42
CA ILE A 3 1.01 8.97 -2.12
C ILE A 3 2.27 8.12 -2.01
N SER A 4 2.76 7.96 -0.79
CA SER A 4 3.95 7.17 -0.47
C SER A 4 3.65 6.32 0.76
N ALA A 5 4.09 5.06 0.76
CA ALA A 5 4.01 4.18 1.91
C ALA A 5 5.34 3.44 2.07
N THR A 6 5.76 3.27 3.32
CA THR A 6 6.96 2.50 3.68
C THR A 6 6.50 1.30 4.50
N VAL A 7 6.85 0.10 4.04
CA VAL A 7 6.40 -1.17 4.64
C VAL A 7 7.58 -2.12 4.80
N SER A 8 7.73 -2.71 5.98
CA SER A 8 8.71 -3.75 6.29
C SER A 8 8.02 -5.12 6.47
N GLY A 9 8.81 -6.19 6.57
CA GLY A 9 8.29 -7.52 6.86
C GLY A 9 7.64 -8.22 5.66
N LEU A 10 7.79 -7.66 4.46
CA LEU A 10 7.25 -8.22 3.22
C LEU A 10 7.98 -9.50 2.84
N LEU A 11 7.26 -10.50 2.34
CA LEU A 11 7.87 -11.76 1.91
C LEU A 11 8.44 -11.62 0.48
N PRO A 12 9.62 -12.20 0.19
CA PRO A 12 10.13 -12.27 -1.18
C PRO A 12 9.12 -12.92 -2.13
N GLY A 13 8.86 -12.29 -3.27
CA GLY A 13 7.86 -12.75 -4.24
C GLY A 13 6.40 -12.44 -3.87
N GLU A 14 6.13 -11.82 -2.72
CA GLU A 14 4.78 -11.42 -2.33
C GLU A 14 4.21 -10.40 -3.30
N ARG A 15 2.96 -10.61 -3.72
CA ARG A 15 2.22 -9.70 -4.58
C ARG A 15 1.45 -8.73 -3.69
N CYS A 16 1.82 -7.47 -3.72
CA CYS A 16 1.25 -6.42 -2.88
C CYS A 16 0.48 -5.40 -3.71
N ARG A 17 -0.45 -4.70 -3.05
CA ARG A 17 -1.26 -3.62 -3.59
C ARG A 17 -1.26 -2.46 -2.62
N LEU A 18 -1.17 -1.25 -3.17
CA LEU A 18 -1.38 -0.01 -2.45
C LEU A 18 -2.83 0.42 -2.65
N LEU A 19 -3.55 0.66 -1.56
CA LEU A 19 -4.93 1.13 -1.59
C LEU A 19 -5.06 2.44 -0.82
N VAL A 20 -5.98 3.27 -1.26
CA VAL A 20 -6.51 4.37 -0.46
C VAL A 20 -7.86 3.94 0.10
N ARG A 21 -8.02 4.04 1.41
CA ARG A 21 -9.31 3.96 2.07
C ARG A 21 -9.86 5.37 2.21
N THR A 22 -11.08 5.60 1.71
CA THR A 22 -11.73 6.91 1.85
C THR A 22 -12.43 7.05 3.21
N VAL A 23 -12.79 8.27 3.58
CA VAL A 23 -13.62 8.56 4.77
C VAL A 23 -15.00 7.92 4.71
N THR A 24 -15.52 7.65 3.51
CA THR A 24 -16.77 6.91 3.28
C THR A 24 -16.59 5.38 3.33
N GLY A 25 -15.35 4.90 3.44
CA GLY A 25 -15.00 3.49 3.53
C GLY A 25 -14.76 2.79 2.19
N GLU A 26 -14.80 3.53 1.07
CA GLU A 26 -14.42 3.02 -0.25
C GLU A 26 -12.94 2.66 -0.29
N ARG A 27 -12.60 1.67 -1.12
CA ARG A 27 -11.23 1.20 -1.34
C ARG A 27 -10.83 1.47 -2.78
N ILE A 28 -9.88 2.38 -2.97
CA ILE A 28 -9.38 2.78 -4.28
C ILE A 28 -8.00 2.15 -4.50
N LEU A 29 -7.85 1.34 -5.55
CA LEU A 29 -6.54 0.78 -5.91
C LEU A 29 -5.65 1.88 -6.50
N ALA A 30 -4.49 2.11 -5.86
CA ALA A 30 -3.52 3.10 -6.31
C ALA A 30 -2.33 2.49 -7.06
N GLY A 31 -2.04 1.20 -6.84
CA GLY A 31 -0.98 0.49 -7.55
C GLY A 31 -0.72 -0.90 -7.00
N GLY A 32 0.17 -1.65 -7.65
CA GLY A 32 0.58 -2.98 -7.19
C GLY A 32 2.01 -3.31 -7.61
N TRP A 33 2.67 -4.17 -6.84
CA TRP A 33 4.04 -4.60 -7.09
C TRP A 33 4.26 -6.04 -6.65
N VAL A 34 5.35 -6.62 -7.10
CA VAL A 34 5.89 -7.89 -6.61
C VAL A 34 7.16 -7.57 -5.84
N VAL A 35 7.26 -8.07 -4.62
CA VAL A 35 8.46 -7.92 -3.79
C VAL A 35 9.60 -8.70 -4.45
N SER A 36 10.76 -8.05 -4.63
CA SER A 36 11.91 -8.69 -5.27
C SER A 36 12.29 -9.98 -4.53
N PRO A 37 12.61 -11.08 -5.23
CA PRO A 37 13.11 -12.30 -4.60
C PRO A 37 14.40 -12.08 -3.78
N ALA A 38 15.16 -11.04 -4.11
CA ALA A 38 16.39 -10.67 -3.42
C ALA A 38 16.17 -9.68 -2.25
N ALA A 39 14.93 -9.25 -1.98
CA ALA A 39 14.64 -8.33 -0.89
C ALA A 39 14.85 -9.05 0.46
N PRO A 40 15.68 -8.51 1.38
CA PRO A 40 15.72 -8.99 2.76
C PRO A 40 14.37 -8.80 3.44
N ARG A 41 13.95 -9.78 4.25
CA ARG A 41 12.63 -9.76 4.91
C ARG A 41 12.44 -8.56 5.84
N ASP A 42 13.53 -8.06 6.42
CA ASP A 42 13.49 -6.97 7.40
C ASP A 42 13.65 -5.58 6.76
N ASP A 43 13.96 -5.51 5.46
CA ASP A 43 14.13 -4.24 4.77
C ASP A 43 12.79 -3.57 4.51
N ALA A 44 12.72 -2.28 4.84
CA ALA A 44 11.57 -1.46 4.53
C ALA A 44 11.59 -1.07 3.04
N VAL A 45 10.48 -1.29 2.35
CA VAL A 45 10.27 -0.88 0.96
C VAL A 45 9.40 0.36 0.95
N THR A 46 9.87 1.43 0.29
CA THR A 46 9.05 2.63 0.02
C THR A 46 8.47 2.53 -1.38
N VAL A 47 7.16 2.59 -1.48
CA VAL A 47 6.42 2.57 -2.74
C VAL A 47 5.69 3.88 -2.91
N GLN A 48 5.71 4.39 -4.14
CA GLN A 48 5.00 5.61 -4.51
C GLN A 48 3.96 5.28 -5.57
N ALA A 49 2.80 5.91 -5.45
CA ALA A 49 1.69 5.71 -6.37
C ALA A 49 0.89 7.00 -6.56
N THR A 50 -0.10 6.93 -7.45
CA THR A 50 -1.07 8.00 -7.67
C THR A 50 -2.47 7.44 -7.50
N ALA A 51 -3.30 8.18 -6.76
CA ALA A 51 -4.70 7.85 -6.58
C ALA A 51 -5.58 9.00 -7.08
N LEU A 52 -6.71 8.64 -7.70
CA LEU A 52 -7.76 9.58 -8.10
C LEU A 52 -8.73 9.76 -6.92
N VAL A 53 -8.29 10.56 -5.95
CA VAL A 53 -9.02 10.88 -4.72
C VAL A 53 -8.56 12.25 -4.24
N ALA A 54 -9.48 13.04 -3.69
CA ALA A 54 -9.14 14.32 -3.06
C ALA A 54 -8.43 14.06 -1.72
N PRO A 55 -7.41 14.85 -1.35
CA PRO A 55 -6.68 14.66 -0.08
C PRO A 55 -7.59 14.61 1.15
N GLU A 56 -8.62 15.45 1.20
CA GLU A 56 -9.61 15.54 2.27
C GLU A 56 -10.51 14.31 2.42
N ASP A 57 -10.60 13.49 1.37
CA ASP A 57 -11.41 12.27 1.36
C ASP A 57 -10.61 11.03 1.77
N ILE A 58 -9.31 11.14 2.02
CA ILE A 58 -8.44 10.03 2.41
C ILE A 58 -8.60 9.78 3.92
N ALA A 59 -8.97 8.56 4.30
CA ALA A 59 -8.93 8.11 5.69
C ALA A 59 -7.63 7.37 6.03
N ALA A 60 -7.12 6.55 5.10
CA ALA A 60 -5.87 5.84 5.29
C ALA A 60 -5.24 5.41 3.95
N ILE A 61 -3.92 5.26 3.96
CA ILE A 61 -3.16 4.55 2.93
C ILE A 61 -2.86 3.15 3.45
N GLN A 62 -3.23 2.14 2.68
CA GLN A 62 -3.13 0.73 3.07
C GLN A 62 -2.26 -0.04 2.10
N VAL A 63 -1.58 -1.05 2.64
CA VAL A 63 -0.88 -2.06 1.86
C VAL A 63 -1.46 -3.41 2.20
N GLU A 64 -1.86 -4.15 1.18
CA GLU A 64 -2.37 -5.51 1.32
C GLU A 64 -1.71 -6.44 0.32
N ASN A 65 -1.64 -7.73 0.63
CA ASN A 65 -1.32 -8.72 -0.38
C ASN A 65 -2.52 -9.03 -1.28
N THR A 66 -2.32 -9.80 -2.35
CA THR A 66 -3.40 -10.16 -3.28
C THR A 66 -4.46 -11.09 -2.69
N GLU A 67 -4.23 -11.66 -1.51
CA GLU A 67 -5.19 -12.45 -0.74
C GLU A 67 -6.06 -11.59 0.20
N GLY A 68 -5.79 -10.28 0.28
CA GLY A 68 -6.53 -9.33 1.11
C GLY A 68 -6.01 -9.21 2.54
N VAL A 69 -4.85 -9.76 2.86
CA VAL A 69 -4.20 -9.59 4.16
C VAL A 69 -3.65 -8.18 4.27
N LEU A 70 -4.05 -7.44 5.31
CA LEU A 70 -3.51 -6.12 5.62
C LEU A 70 -2.10 -6.22 6.17
N LEU A 71 -1.14 -5.65 5.44
CA LEU A 71 0.28 -5.65 5.76
C LEU A 71 0.70 -4.34 6.45
N ALA A 72 0.11 -3.22 6.05
CA ALA A 72 0.32 -1.93 6.67
C ALA A 72 -0.89 -1.00 6.48
N SER A 73 -1.08 -0.08 7.42
CA SER A 73 -2.09 0.97 7.33
C SER A 73 -1.57 2.23 8.00
N VAL A 74 -1.57 3.34 7.28
CA VAL A 74 -1.16 4.65 7.75
C VAL A 74 -2.35 5.60 7.64
N PRO A 75 -2.88 6.14 8.75
CA PRO A 75 -3.91 7.17 8.70
C PRO A 75 -3.41 8.41 7.93
N ALA A 76 -4.32 9.06 7.21
CA ALA A 76 -4.03 10.33 6.53
C ALA A 76 -4.00 11.51 7.51
#